data_AF-A0A401G854-F1
#
_entry.id   AF-A0A401G854-F1
#
_cell.length_a   1.000
_cell.length_b   1.000
_cell.length_c   1.000
_cell.angle_alpha   90.00
_cell.angle_beta   90.00
_cell.angle_gamma   90.00
#
_symmetry.space_group_name_H-M   'P 1'
#
loop_
_entity.id
_entity.type
_entity.pdbx_description
1 polymer ?
#
loop_
_entity_poly.entity_id
_entity_poly.type
_entity_poly.pdbx_seq_one_letter_code
_entity_poly.pdbx_strand_id
1 'polypeptide(L)'
;MKEMGPGAWWETIDNVCGFHNWRKMVELENMLLHQMLEVIPEAIAHHEDFCKFTSGLLAQCPADVSAWRTMLEEWEVDHSKPDPYVLPKSTVTLAEVHLKLAKEEQARVQAMQDAQLDVSPGTFLLGDHHSADSDTALHEGLRAFAMEHAAMERNLAANFDSKWTVVWQRMQTILRDLNTAVQVLDSSLDAASEQDNDIESEAVDLDAEIDCNVELDVDLGLDEDLENDVDPV
;
A
#
# COMPACT_ATOMS: atom_id res chain seq x y z
N MET A 1 23.10 -20.53 34.24
CA MET A 1 23.40 -19.67 33.07
C MET A 1 24.28 -18.53 33.55
N LYS A 2 25.36 -18.22 32.83
CA LYS A 2 26.21 -17.07 33.15
C LYS A 2 25.51 -15.82 32.62
N GLU A 3 25.24 -14.86 33.48
CA GLU A 3 24.60 -13.60 33.08
C GLU A 3 25.58 -12.80 32.20
N MET A 4 25.07 -12.31 31.07
CA MET A 4 25.82 -11.46 30.16
C MET A 4 26.06 -10.11 30.83
N GLY A 5 27.28 -9.57 30.69
CA GLY A 5 27.55 -8.21 31.14
C GLY A 5 26.71 -7.18 30.35
N PRO A 6 26.43 -5.99 30.89
CA PRO A 6 25.57 -5.00 30.22
C PRO A 6 26.03 -4.65 28.80
N GLY A 7 27.34 -4.54 28.56
CA GLY A 7 27.89 -4.31 27.21
C GLY A 7 27.68 -5.49 26.26
N ALA A 8 27.95 -6.72 26.72
CA ALA A 8 27.73 -7.93 25.93
C ALA A 8 26.24 -8.14 25.60
N TRP A 9 25.33 -7.70 26.49
CA TRP A 9 23.90 -7.70 26.21
C TRP A 9 23.53 -6.72 25.09
N TRP A 10 24.04 -5.49 25.14
CA TRP A 10 23.82 -4.50 24.08
C TRP A 10 24.37 -4.96 22.73
N GLU A 11 25.60 -5.48 22.70
CA GLU A 11 26.20 -6.02 21.47
C GLU A 11 25.39 -7.19 20.90
N THR A 12 24.83 -8.04 21.76
CA THR A 12 23.99 -9.16 21.30
C THR A 12 22.69 -8.66 20.71
N ILE A 13 22.04 -7.68 21.33
CA ILE A 13 20.82 -7.08 20.79
C ILE A 13 21.12 -6.40 19.47
N ASP A 14 22.19 -5.61 19.39
CA ASP A 14 22.57 -4.90 18.16
C ASP A 14 22.86 -5.88 17.02
N ASN A 15 23.59 -6.97 17.29
CA ASN A 15 23.86 -8.01 16.30
C ASN A 15 22.57 -8.72 15.84
N VAL A 16 21.66 -9.05 16.77
CA VAL A 16 20.39 -9.71 16.42
C VAL A 16 19.50 -8.77 15.62
N CYS A 17 19.34 -7.52 16.05
CA CYS A 17 18.55 -6.51 15.35
C CYS A 17 19.16 -6.18 13.99
N GLY A 18 20.49 -6.01 13.92
CA GLY A 18 21.25 -5.78 12.69
C GLY A 18 21.08 -6.91 11.69
N PHE A 19 21.18 -8.16 12.12
CA PHE A 19 20.95 -9.33 11.27
C PHE A 19 19.51 -9.37 10.72
N HIS A 20 18.50 -9.12 11.56
CA HIS A 20 17.11 -9.09 11.12
C HIS A 20 16.85 -7.95 10.13
N ASN A 21 17.47 -6.79 10.32
CA ASN A 21 17.36 -5.65 9.41
C ASN A 21 18.03 -5.94 8.07
N TRP A 22 19.22 -6.54 8.08
CA TRP A 22 19.91 -6.98 6.87
C TRP A 22 19.09 -8.02 6.10
N ARG A 23 18.56 -9.04 6.80
CA ARG A 23 17.74 -10.07 6.17
C ARG A 23 16.48 -9.47 5.52
N LYS A 24 15.75 -8.60 6.24
CA LYS A 24 14.61 -7.87 5.68
C LYS A 24 15.01 -7.09 4.43
N MET A 25 16.15 -6.42 4.45
CA MET A 25 16.63 -5.61 3.33
C MET A 25 16.99 -6.43 2.09
N VAL A 26 17.57 -7.63 2.27
CA VAL A 26 17.92 -8.54 1.17
C VAL A 26 16.67 -9.25 0.63
N GLU A 27 15.78 -9.73 1.51
CA GLU A 27 14.56 -10.43 1.12
C GLU A 27 13.49 -9.51 0.50
N LEU A 28 13.52 -8.20 0.82
CA LEU A 28 12.55 -7.23 0.32
C LEU A 28 12.55 -7.13 -1.22
N GLU A 29 13.71 -7.26 -1.88
CA GLU A 29 13.78 -7.22 -3.35
C GLU A 29 12.99 -8.36 -3.97
N ASN A 30 13.18 -9.59 -3.50
CA ASN A 30 12.48 -10.77 -4.02
C ASN A 30 11.00 -10.75 -3.64
N MET A 31 10.68 -10.38 -2.39
CA MET A 31 9.31 -10.27 -1.92
C MET A 31 8.52 -9.26 -2.76
N LEU A 32 9.09 -8.09 -3.02
CA LEU A 32 8.39 -7.04 -3.74
C LEU A 32 8.31 -7.33 -5.24
N LEU A 33 9.31 -7.99 -5.83
CA LEU A 33 9.21 -8.51 -7.20
C LEU A 33 8.06 -9.52 -7.33
N HIS A 34 7.94 -10.46 -6.39
CA HIS A 34 6.85 -11.43 -6.37
C HIS A 34 5.48 -10.74 -6.24
N GLN A 35 5.35 -9.84 -5.25
CA GLN A 35 4.12 -9.07 -5.04
C GLN A 35 3.75 -8.26 -6.27
N MET A 36 4.71 -7.66 -6.97
CA MET A 36 4.42 -6.90 -8.18
C MET A 36 3.92 -7.79 -9.31
N LEU A 37 4.47 -8.99 -9.49
CA LEU A 37 3.97 -9.93 -10.48
C LEU A 37 2.54 -10.37 -10.18
N GLU A 38 2.20 -10.55 -8.91
CA GLU A 38 0.82 -10.86 -8.45
C GLU A 38 -0.12 -9.66 -8.62
N VAL A 39 0.35 -8.44 -8.36
CA VAL A 39 -0.48 -7.23 -8.40
C VAL A 39 -0.76 -6.76 -9.83
N ILE A 40 0.10 -7.07 -10.82
CA ILE A 40 -0.14 -6.69 -12.22
C ILE A 40 -1.52 -7.14 -12.76
N PRO A 41 -1.92 -8.42 -12.67
CA PRO A 41 -3.24 -8.84 -13.13
C PRO A 41 -4.38 -8.19 -12.34
N GLU A 42 -4.23 -8.01 -11.02
CA GLU A 42 -5.23 -7.32 -10.20
C GLU A 42 -5.36 -5.85 -10.60
N ALA A 43 -4.25 -5.16 -10.89
CA ALA A 43 -4.24 -3.77 -11.34
C ALA A 43 -4.93 -3.62 -12.70
N ILE A 44 -4.76 -4.58 -13.62
CA ILE A 44 -5.49 -4.61 -14.89
C ILE A 44 -6.99 -4.74 -14.64
N ALA A 45 -7.42 -5.69 -13.81
CA ALA A 45 -8.82 -5.89 -13.47
C ALA A 45 -9.45 -4.63 -12.84
N HIS A 46 -8.77 -4.02 -11.86
CA HIS A 46 -9.22 -2.77 -11.24
C HIS A 46 -9.30 -1.61 -12.24
N HIS A 47 -8.36 -1.52 -13.19
CA HIS A 47 -8.40 -0.50 -14.23
C HIS A 47 -9.60 -0.67 -15.15
N GLU A 48 -9.91 -1.91 -15.56
CA GLU A 48 -11.10 -2.20 -16.35
C GLU A 48 -12.39 -1.85 -15.60
N ASP A 49 -12.49 -2.25 -14.33
CA ASP A 49 -13.65 -1.96 -13.50
C ASP A 49 -13.84 -0.46 -13.32
N PHE A 50 -12.75 0.28 -13.12
CA PHE A 50 -12.78 1.74 -13.08
C PHE A 50 -13.27 2.35 -14.40
N CYS A 51 -12.82 1.84 -15.54
CA CYS A 51 -13.29 2.29 -16.85
C CYS A 51 -14.77 2.00 -17.07
N LYS A 52 -15.24 0.80 -16.70
CA LYS A 52 -16.66 0.40 -16.76
C LYS A 52 -17.51 1.28 -15.85
N PHE A 53 -17.06 1.54 -14.63
CA PHE A 53 -17.74 2.43 -13.68
C PHE A 53 -17.83 3.86 -14.22
N THR A 54 -16.71 4.41 -14.69
CA THR A 54 -16.64 5.79 -15.19
C THR A 54 -17.51 5.98 -16.43
N SER A 55 -17.47 5.03 -17.38
CA SER A 55 -18.35 5.07 -18.57
C SER A 55 -19.83 4.92 -18.20
N GLY A 56 -20.15 4.04 -17.26
CA GLY A 56 -21.51 3.90 -16.71
C GLY A 56 -22.02 5.18 -16.04
N LEU A 57 -21.17 5.85 -15.26
CA LEU A 57 -21.50 7.11 -14.58
C LEU A 57 -21.78 8.24 -15.58
N LEU A 58 -20.93 8.35 -16.62
CA LEU A 58 -21.13 9.32 -17.70
C LEU A 58 -22.40 9.04 -18.52
N ALA A 59 -22.77 7.77 -18.70
CA ALA A 59 -23.99 7.40 -19.42
C ALA A 59 -25.26 7.66 -18.59
N GLN A 60 -25.23 7.40 -17.29
CA GLN A 60 -26.40 7.54 -16.41
C GLN A 60 -26.66 9.01 -16.01
N CYS A 61 -25.62 9.74 -15.63
CA CYS A 61 -25.75 11.10 -15.08
C CYS A 61 -24.73 12.09 -15.71
N PRO A 62 -24.80 12.34 -17.03
CA PRO A 62 -23.84 13.24 -17.70
C PRO A 62 -23.91 14.68 -17.20
N ALA A 63 -25.09 15.14 -16.77
CA ALA A 63 -25.29 16.50 -16.28
C ALA A 63 -24.62 16.72 -14.91
N ASP A 64 -24.72 15.75 -14.00
CA ASP A 64 -24.12 15.87 -12.66
C ASP A 64 -22.60 15.80 -12.73
N VAL A 65 -22.05 14.92 -13.57
CA VAL A 65 -20.60 14.81 -13.77
C VAL A 65 -20.02 16.09 -14.39
N SER A 66 -20.73 16.70 -15.35
CA SER A 66 -20.28 17.97 -15.94
C SER A 66 -20.37 19.13 -14.96
N ALA A 67 -21.44 19.22 -14.15
CA ALA A 67 -21.54 20.22 -13.08
C ALA A 67 -20.41 20.08 -12.05
N TRP A 68 -20.13 18.86 -11.59
CA TRP A 68 -19.03 18.59 -10.65
C TRP A 68 -17.65 18.92 -11.24
N ARG A 69 -17.40 18.57 -12.51
CA ARG A 69 -16.14 18.90 -13.19
C ARG A 69 -15.94 20.42 -13.27
N THR A 70 -16.97 21.16 -13.68
CA THR A 70 -16.92 22.64 -13.72
C THR A 70 -16.66 23.23 -12.34
N MET A 71 -17.33 22.72 -11.30
CA MET A 71 -17.13 23.19 -9.92
C MET A 71 -15.69 22.98 -9.44
N LEU A 72 -15.07 21.84 -9.80
CA LEU A 72 -13.67 21.55 -9.52
C LEU A 72 -12.70 22.47 -10.27
N GLU A 73 -12.87 22.63 -11.58
CA GLU A 73 -12.04 23.52 -12.40
C GLU A 73 -12.09 24.96 -11.88
N GLU A 74 -13.29 25.40 -11.49
CA GLU A 74 -13.48 26.73 -10.93
C GLU A 74 -12.78 26.91 -9.58
N TRP A 75 -12.80 25.89 -8.72
CA TRP A 75 -12.15 25.92 -7.40
C TRP A 75 -10.62 25.76 -7.48
N GLU A 76 -10.11 24.92 -8.39
CA GLU A 76 -8.67 24.78 -8.63
C GLU A 76 -8.03 26.09 -9.10
N VAL A 77 -8.75 26.86 -9.93
CA VAL A 77 -8.33 28.19 -10.36
C VAL A 77 -8.45 29.22 -9.23
N ASP A 78 -9.55 29.17 -8.47
CA ASP A 78 -9.83 30.10 -7.38
C ASP A 78 -10.35 29.38 -6.14
N HIS A 79 -9.44 29.18 -5.17
CA HIS A 79 -9.73 28.50 -3.91
C HIS A 79 -10.68 29.30 -2.98
N SER A 80 -11.11 30.51 -3.37
CA SER A 80 -12.16 31.27 -2.66
C SER A 80 -13.57 30.79 -2.97
N LYS A 81 -13.74 30.01 -4.04
CA LYS A 81 -15.02 29.40 -4.44
C LYS A 81 -15.41 28.26 -3.50
N PRO A 82 -16.69 27.83 -3.49
CA PRO A 82 -17.14 26.73 -2.65
C PRO A 82 -16.31 25.47 -2.91
N ASP A 83 -15.71 24.94 -1.85
CA ASP A 83 -14.87 23.74 -1.88
C ASP A 83 -15.73 22.48 -2.18
N PRO A 84 -15.49 21.80 -3.32
CA PRO A 84 -16.18 20.57 -3.71
C PRO A 84 -16.14 19.45 -2.67
N TYR A 85 -15.10 19.42 -1.83
CA TYR A 85 -14.84 18.36 -0.87
C TYR A 85 -15.43 18.66 0.50
N VAL A 86 -15.95 19.87 0.73
CA VAL A 86 -16.64 20.19 1.98
C VAL A 86 -17.99 19.48 1.97
N LEU A 87 -18.07 18.44 2.80
CA LEU A 87 -19.33 17.80 3.14
C LEU A 87 -20.31 18.86 3.63
N PRO A 88 -21.59 18.81 3.19
CA PRO A 88 -22.62 19.68 3.73
C PRO A 88 -22.56 19.58 5.25
N LYS A 89 -22.37 20.72 5.93
CA LYS A 89 -22.35 20.76 7.40
C LYS A 89 -23.64 20.10 7.87
N SER A 90 -23.53 18.89 8.43
CA SER A 90 -24.66 18.27 9.10
C SER A 90 -25.08 19.25 10.19
N THR A 91 -26.30 19.75 10.11
CA THR A 91 -26.81 20.79 11.03
C THR A 91 -26.84 20.30 12.48
N VAL A 92 -26.63 19.00 12.68
CA VAL A 92 -26.58 18.36 13.99
C VAL A 92 -25.23 18.66 14.64
N THR A 93 -25.24 19.69 15.48
CA THR A 93 -24.06 20.03 16.29
C THR A 93 -23.77 18.90 17.29
N LEU A 94 -22.51 18.73 17.69
CA LEU A 94 -22.14 17.76 18.73
C LEU A 94 -22.96 17.97 20.02
N ALA A 95 -23.30 19.22 20.35
CA ALA A 95 -24.18 19.57 21.46
C ALA A 95 -25.62 19.07 21.27
N GLU A 96 -26.16 19.08 20.05
CA GLU A 96 -27.46 18.48 19.74
C GLU A 96 -27.41 16.95 19.79
N VAL A 97 -26.31 16.33 19.33
CA VAL A 97 -26.09 14.90 19.51
C VAL A 97 -26.03 14.55 21.00
N HIS A 98 -25.31 15.34 21.81
CA HIS A 98 -25.23 15.17 23.25
C HIS A 98 -26.60 15.31 23.91
N LEU A 99 -27.37 16.32 23.53
CA LEU A 99 -28.70 16.56 24.05
C LEU A 99 -29.67 15.43 23.67
N LYS A 100 -29.54 14.88 22.46
CA LYS A 100 -30.32 13.73 22.01
C LYS A 100 -29.95 12.46 22.79
N LEU A 101 -28.66 12.16 22.91
CA LEU A 101 -28.16 11.01 23.68
C LEU A 101 -28.51 11.11 25.17
N ALA A 102 -28.42 12.30 25.78
CA ALA A 102 -28.81 12.51 27.17
C ALA A 102 -30.31 12.32 27.41
N LYS A 103 -31.15 12.75 26.46
CA LYS A 103 -32.61 12.51 26.50
C LYS A 103 -32.95 11.03 26.32
N GLU A 104 -32.26 10.34 25.41
CA GLU A 104 -32.43 8.90 25.18
C GLU A 104 -31.99 8.08 26.41
N GLU A 105 -30.87 8.45 27.04
CA GLU A 105 -30.40 7.82 28.28
C GLU A 105 -31.39 8.06 29.43
N GLN A 106 -31.88 9.29 29.59
CA GLN A 106 -32.90 9.61 30.61
C GLN A 106 -34.20 8.83 30.39
N ALA A 107 -34.63 8.65 29.13
CA ALA A 107 -35.82 7.87 28.79
C ALA A 107 -35.61 6.36 29.05
N ARG A 108 -34.42 5.81 28.77
CA ARG A 108 -34.06 4.41 29.08
C ARG A 108 -34.06 4.14 30.59
N VAL A 109 -33.49 5.04 31.38
CA VAL A 109 -33.49 4.98 32.85
C VAL A 109 -34.93 5.04 33.39
N GLN A 110 -35.78 5.91 32.83
CA GLN A 110 -37.20 6.01 33.23
C GLN A 110 -38.03 4.79 32.83
N ALA A 111 -37.69 4.12 31.73
CA ALA A 111 -38.34 2.90 31.28
C ALA A 111 -37.89 1.64 32.06
N MET A 112 -37.02 1.77 33.08
CA MET A 112 -36.36 0.64 33.77
C MET A 112 -35.74 -0.38 32.79
N GLN A 113 -35.29 0.08 31.62
CA GLN A 113 -34.56 -0.74 30.68
C GLN A 113 -33.08 -0.67 31.02
N ASP A 114 -32.68 -1.39 32.06
CA ASP A 114 -31.27 -1.60 32.35
C ASP A 114 -30.64 -2.47 31.25
N ALA A 115 -29.66 -1.92 30.54
CA ALA A 115 -28.72 -2.72 29.77
C ALA A 115 -27.29 -2.18 29.99
N GLN A 116 -26.67 -2.68 31.05
CA GLN A 116 -25.41 -3.45 30.97
C GLN A 116 -24.19 -2.83 30.25
N LEU A 117 -23.96 -1.51 30.34
CA LEU A 117 -22.69 -0.90 29.95
C LEU A 117 -22.20 0.05 31.04
N ASP A 118 -20.96 -0.18 31.51
CA ASP A 118 -20.32 0.55 32.62
C ASP A 118 -19.90 1.99 32.25
N VAL A 119 -19.96 2.33 30.95
CA VAL A 119 -19.63 3.67 30.44
C VAL A 119 -20.69 4.11 29.44
N SER A 120 -21.38 5.22 29.74
CA SER A 120 -22.29 5.87 28.81
C SER A 120 -21.50 6.49 27.65
N PRO A 121 -21.96 6.37 26.38
CA PRO A 121 -21.31 6.98 25.23
C PRO A 121 -20.99 8.47 25.38
N GLY A 122 -21.75 9.21 26.21
CA GLY A 122 -21.49 10.62 26.52
C GLY A 122 -20.27 10.86 27.42
N THR A 123 -19.93 9.92 28.31
CA THR A 123 -18.75 10.00 29.18
C THR A 123 -17.46 9.75 28.39
N PHE A 124 -17.50 8.84 27.42
CA PHE A 124 -16.37 8.52 26.55
C PHE A 124 -15.90 9.74 25.73
N LEU A 125 -16.85 10.52 25.19
CA LEU A 125 -16.55 11.71 24.40
C LEU A 125 -16.07 12.91 25.24
N LEU A 126 -16.37 12.93 26.55
CA LEU A 126 -16.01 14.03 27.45
C LEU A 126 -14.56 13.90 27.99
N GLY A 127 -14.01 12.69 28.01
CA GLY A 127 -12.67 12.41 28.54
C GLY A 127 -11.51 12.95 27.69
N ASP A 128 -11.76 13.27 26.42
CA ASP A 128 -10.70 13.53 25.43
C ASP A 128 -10.27 15.01 25.32
N HIS A 129 -10.96 15.93 26.01
CA HIS A 129 -10.77 17.38 25.84
C HIS A 129 -9.79 18.04 26.85
N HIS A 130 -9.12 17.29 27.73
CA HIS A 130 -8.30 17.89 28.80
C HIS A 130 -6.84 17.41 28.80
N SER A 131 -6.03 17.92 27.87
CA SER A 131 -4.56 17.84 28.00
C SER A 131 -3.75 18.91 27.25
N ALA A 132 -4.38 19.98 26.74
CA ALA A 132 -3.68 21.02 25.98
C ALA A 132 -3.15 22.15 26.88
N ASP A 133 -2.22 21.86 27.79
CA ASP A 133 -1.35 22.88 28.38
C ASP A 133 0.08 22.32 28.39
N SER A 134 1.01 23.02 27.75
CA SER A 134 2.32 22.48 27.39
C SER A 134 3.48 23.35 27.81
N ASP A 135 4.47 22.70 28.41
CA ASP A 135 5.82 23.21 28.60
C ASP A 135 6.50 23.47 27.25
N THR A 136 6.93 24.72 27.03
CA THR A 136 7.58 25.16 25.79
C THR A 136 8.91 24.45 25.52
N ALA A 137 9.64 24.05 26.57
CA ALA A 137 10.86 23.26 26.46
C ALA A 137 10.61 21.82 25.98
N LEU A 138 9.48 21.22 26.39
CA LEU A 138 9.08 19.90 25.91
C LEU A 138 8.69 19.96 24.43
N HIS A 139 7.97 21.00 24.02
CA HIS A 139 7.63 21.24 22.61
C HIS A 139 8.86 21.41 21.72
N GLU A 140 9.85 22.17 22.17
CA GLU A 140 11.09 22.36 21.41
C GLU A 140 11.91 21.05 21.32
N GLY A 141 11.97 20.28 22.41
CA GLY A 141 12.61 18.96 22.42
C GLY A 141 11.92 17.96 21.49
N LEU A 142 10.59 17.91 21.51
CA LEU A 142 9.79 17.08 20.61
C LEU A 142 9.97 17.48 19.14
N ARG A 143 10.06 18.79 18.87
CA ARG A 143 10.28 19.31 17.52
C ARG A 143 11.67 18.94 17.00
N ALA A 144 12.72 19.09 17.81
CA ALA A 144 14.08 18.71 17.43
C ALA A 144 14.21 17.21 17.18
N PHE A 145 13.66 16.37 18.07
CA PHE A 145 13.61 14.93 17.90
C PHE A 145 12.84 14.54 16.62
N ALA A 146 11.69 15.16 16.36
CA ALA A 146 10.92 14.91 15.15
C ALA A 146 11.69 15.31 13.87
N MET A 147 12.46 16.41 13.90
CA MET A 147 13.28 16.84 12.77
C MET A 147 14.43 15.87 12.49
N GLU A 148 15.12 15.41 13.52
CA GLU A 148 16.21 14.43 13.43
C GLU A 148 15.68 13.08 12.91
N HIS A 149 14.56 12.61 13.46
CA HIS A 149 13.88 11.42 12.99
C HIS A 149 13.43 11.56 11.54
N ALA A 150 12.85 12.70 11.15
CA ALA A 150 12.48 12.95 9.76
C ALA A 150 13.69 12.98 8.82
N ALA A 151 14.85 13.47 9.25
CA ALA A 151 16.07 13.45 8.45
C ALA A 151 16.62 12.01 8.29
N MET A 152 16.60 11.22 9.36
CA MET A 152 16.97 9.80 9.32
C MET A 152 16.06 9.01 8.39
N GLU A 153 14.74 9.19 8.49
CA GLU A 153 13.76 8.53 7.62
C GLU A 153 13.93 8.94 6.15
N ARG A 154 14.23 10.22 5.87
CA ARG A 154 14.53 10.66 4.49
C ARG A 154 15.78 9.98 3.92
N ASN A 155 16.83 9.81 4.71
CA ASN A 155 18.04 9.11 4.28
C ASN A 155 17.76 7.62 4.03
N LEU A 156 16.95 7.00 4.91
CA LEU A 156 16.53 5.62 4.74
C LEU A 156 15.69 5.47 3.47
N ALA A 157 14.74 6.38 3.22
CA ALA A 157 13.94 6.41 1.99
C ALA A 157 14.81 6.57 0.73
N ALA A 158 15.79 7.47 0.73
CA ALA A 158 16.71 7.64 -0.40
C ALA A 158 17.55 6.37 -0.66
N ASN A 159 17.99 5.68 0.41
CA ASN A 159 18.67 4.40 0.29
C ASN A 159 17.75 3.29 -0.23
N PHE A 160 16.46 3.33 0.13
CA PHE A 160 15.46 2.43 -0.46
C PHE A 160 15.23 2.73 -1.93
N ASP A 161 15.08 4.00 -2.33
CA ASP A 161 14.90 4.38 -3.73
C ASP A 161 16.06 3.91 -4.61
N SER A 162 17.31 4.01 -4.13
CA SER A 162 18.47 3.55 -4.90
C SER A 162 18.45 2.04 -5.11
N LYS A 163 18.05 1.27 -4.10
CA LYS A 163 17.90 -0.20 -4.19
C LYS A 163 16.71 -0.57 -5.06
N TRP A 164 15.60 0.13 -4.89
CA TRP A 164 14.35 -0.07 -5.61
C TRP A 164 14.49 0.19 -7.11
N THR A 165 15.34 1.15 -7.49
CA THR A 165 15.66 1.42 -8.89
C THR A 165 16.26 0.21 -9.61
N VAL A 166 17.11 -0.57 -8.94
CA VAL A 166 17.72 -1.78 -9.51
C VAL A 166 16.67 -2.86 -9.76
N VAL A 167 15.75 -3.05 -8.81
CA VAL A 167 14.63 -3.98 -8.94
C VAL A 167 13.73 -3.59 -10.11
N TRP A 168 13.39 -2.29 -10.21
CA TRP A 168 12.60 -1.77 -11.32
C TRP A 168 13.26 -1.95 -12.69
N GLN A 169 14.57 -1.76 -12.79
CA GLN A 169 15.31 -1.99 -14.03
C GLN A 169 15.27 -3.47 -14.45
N ARG A 170 15.44 -4.40 -13.49
CA ARG A 170 15.32 -5.84 -13.74
C ARG A 170 13.92 -6.19 -14.23
N MET A 171 12.89 -5.67 -13.56
CA MET A 171 11.50 -5.90 -13.94
C MET A 171 11.18 -5.35 -15.33
N GLN A 172 11.61 -4.13 -15.65
CA GLN A 172 11.44 -3.54 -16.98
C GLN A 172 12.08 -4.42 -18.07
N THR A 173 13.21 -5.05 -17.77
CA THR A 173 13.86 -6.00 -18.67
C THR A 173 12.99 -7.23 -18.88
N ILE A 174 12.50 -7.85 -17.80
CA ILE A 174 11.60 -9.01 -17.86
C ILE A 174 10.34 -8.68 -18.67
N LEU A 175 9.68 -7.55 -18.38
CA LEU A 175 8.47 -7.13 -19.11
C LEU A 175 8.75 -6.90 -20.60
N ARG A 176 9.88 -6.27 -20.93
CA ARG A 176 10.26 -6.04 -22.33
C ARG A 176 10.54 -7.36 -23.05
N ASP A 177 11.21 -8.30 -22.38
CA ASP A 177 11.54 -9.60 -22.97
C ASP A 177 10.28 -10.45 -23.16
N LEU A 178 9.34 -10.42 -22.21
CA LEU A 178 8.01 -11.03 -22.36
C LEU A 178 7.22 -10.41 -23.53
N ASN A 179 7.19 -9.07 -23.62
CA ASN A 179 6.51 -8.39 -24.72
C ASN A 179 7.14 -8.71 -26.09
N THR A 180 8.47 -8.83 -26.14
CA THR A 180 9.18 -9.24 -27.37
C THR A 180 8.84 -10.69 -27.73
N ALA A 181 8.79 -11.59 -26.76
CA ALA A 181 8.41 -12.99 -26.97
C ALA A 181 6.97 -13.12 -27.51
N VAL A 182 6.03 -12.35 -26.94
CA VAL A 182 4.65 -12.28 -27.43
C VAL A 182 4.60 -11.78 -28.88
N GLN A 183 5.32 -10.71 -29.23
CA GLN A 183 5.37 -10.20 -30.60
C GLN A 183 5.97 -11.19 -31.60
N VAL A 184 6.98 -11.97 -31.19
CA VAL A 184 7.58 -13.02 -32.02
C VAL A 184 6.59 -14.17 -32.24
N LEU A 185 5.86 -14.57 -31.21
CA LEU A 185 4.82 -15.59 -31.32
C LEU A 185 3.67 -15.12 -32.22
N ASP A 186 3.22 -13.87 -32.08
CA ASP A 186 2.17 -13.27 -32.90
C ASP A 186 2.59 -13.20 -34.37
N SER A 187 3.82 -12.75 -34.64
CA SER A 187 4.39 -12.73 -35.99
C SER A 187 4.58 -14.13 -36.58
N SER A 188 4.88 -15.13 -35.75
CA SER A 188 5.01 -16.53 -36.17
C SER A 188 3.65 -17.18 -36.43
N LEU A 189 2.60 -16.77 -35.70
CA LEU A 189 1.22 -17.19 -35.93
C LEU A 189 0.69 -16.60 -37.24
N ASP A 190 0.95 -15.31 -37.48
CA ASP A 190 0.61 -14.66 -38.75
C ASP A 190 1.32 -15.33 -39.93
N ALA A 191 2.62 -15.66 -39.80
CA ALA A 191 3.38 -16.37 -40.83
C ALA A 191 2.90 -17.82 -41.08
N ALA A 192 2.36 -18.49 -40.06
CA ALA A 192 1.75 -19.81 -40.20
C ALA A 192 0.38 -19.73 -40.89
N SER A 193 -0.41 -18.68 -40.61
CA SER A 193 -1.71 -18.44 -41.26
C SER A 193 -1.60 -18.15 -42.75
N GLU A 194 -0.46 -17.60 -43.21
CA GLU A 194 -0.19 -17.38 -44.64
C GLU A 194 0.20 -18.67 -45.40
N GLN A 195 0.67 -19.72 -44.69
CA GLN A 195 1.01 -21.02 -45.29
C GLN A 195 -0.16 -22.02 -45.31
N ASP A 196 -1.21 -21.80 -44.51
CA ASP A 196 -2.34 -22.73 -44.33
C ASP A 196 -3.57 -22.42 -45.22
N ASN A 197 -3.40 -21.70 -46.33
CA ASN A 197 -4.49 -21.51 -47.31
C ASN A 197 -4.81 -22.75 -48.17
N ASP A 198 -4.21 -23.92 -47.92
CA ASP A 198 -4.38 -25.11 -48.77
C ASP A 198 -4.70 -26.44 -48.01
N ILE A 199 -5.10 -26.43 -46.73
CA ILE A 199 -5.50 -27.67 -46.03
C ILE A 199 -6.87 -27.54 -45.34
N GLU A 200 -7.81 -28.39 -45.75
CA GLU A 200 -9.18 -28.49 -45.23
C GLU A 200 -9.22 -28.76 -43.72
N SER A 201 -10.13 -28.06 -43.04
CA SER A 201 -10.32 -28.06 -41.59
C SER A 201 -10.73 -29.42 -41.01
N GLU A 202 -9.95 -29.94 -40.07
CA GLU A 202 -10.40 -30.96 -39.12
C GLU A 202 -10.33 -30.35 -37.71
N ALA A 203 -11.50 -30.22 -37.07
CA ALA A 203 -11.64 -29.56 -35.78
C ALA A 203 -11.00 -30.40 -34.67
N VAL A 204 -10.02 -29.82 -33.97
CA VAL A 204 -9.43 -30.41 -32.75
C VAL A 204 -9.94 -29.63 -31.55
N ASP A 205 -10.81 -30.26 -30.76
CA ASP A 205 -11.26 -29.77 -29.46
C ASP A 205 -10.08 -29.78 -28.47
N LEU A 206 -9.77 -28.61 -27.89
CA LEU A 206 -8.73 -28.44 -26.87
C LEU A 206 -9.34 -27.82 -25.61
N ASP A 207 -9.98 -28.66 -24.81
CA ASP A 207 -10.17 -28.40 -23.38
C ASP A 207 -8.85 -28.77 -22.67
N ALA A 208 -7.96 -27.80 -22.50
CA ALA A 208 -6.76 -27.95 -21.68
C ALA A 208 -6.70 -26.80 -20.66
N GLU A 209 -6.99 -27.16 -19.41
CA GLU A 209 -6.84 -26.33 -18.22
C GLU A 209 -5.35 -26.00 -18.04
N ILE A 210 -4.98 -24.71 -18.11
CA ILE A 210 -3.60 -24.26 -17.94
C ILE A 210 -3.32 -24.17 -16.45
N ASP A 211 -2.56 -25.12 -15.92
CA ASP A 211 -2.06 -25.11 -14.55
C ASP A 211 -0.73 -24.32 -14.51
N CYS A 212 -0.76 -23.10 -13.95
CA CYS A 212 0.36 -22.16 -13.92
C CYS A 212 1.31 -22.37 -12.72
N ASN A 213 1.57 -23.62 -12.32
CA ASN A 213 2.51 -23.89 -11.23
C ASN A 213 3.95 -23.96 -11.78
N VAL A 214 4.58 -22.80 -11.96
CA VAL A 214 6.01 -22.71 -12.30
C VAL A 214 6.81 -22.61 -10.99
N GLU A 215 7.33 -23.75 -10.51
CA GLU A 215 8.38 -23.75 -9.49
C GLU A 215 9.69 -23.29 -10.15
N LEU A 216 10.08 -22.03 -9.89
CA LEU A 216 11.38 -21.49 -10.28
C LEU A 216 12.41 -21.84 -9.20
N ASP A 217 13.13 -22.95 -9.36
CA ASP A 217 14.37 -23.22 -8.64
C ASP A 217 15.45 -22.25 -9.15
N VAL A 218 15.61 -21.14 -8.44
CA VAL A 218 16.73 -20.22 -8.65
C VAL A 218 17.91 -20.71 -7.82
N ASP A 219 18.81 -21.46 -8.46
CA ASP A 219 20.11 -21.82 -7.92
C ASP A 219 20.95 -20.56 -7.68
N LEU A 220 20.96 -20.09 -6.43
CA LEU A 220 21.82 -19.01 -5.96
C LEU A 220 23.23 -19.58 -5.81
N GLY A 221 23.98 -19.64 -6.91
CA GLY A 221 25.41 -19.98 -6.94
C GLY A 221 26.23 -19.08 -6.04
N LEU A 222 26.24 -19.38 -4.74
CA LEU A 222 27.11 -18.81 -3.74
C LEU A 222 28.41 -19.62 -3.78
N ASP A 223 29.30 -19.25 -4.69
CA ASP A 223 30.67 -19.77 -4.70
C ASP A 223 31.36 -19.41 -3.37
N GLU A 224 31.90 -20.47 -2.74
CA GLU A 224 32.80 -20.45 -1.59
C GLU A 224 34.07 -19.65 -1.94
N ASP A 225 34.20 -18.40 -1.50
CA ASP A 225 35.49 -17.69 -1.55
C ASP A 225 35.61 -16.63 -0.46
N LEU A 226 35.62 -17.03 0.82
CA LEU A 226 36.11 -16.17 1.91
C LEU A 226 36.69 -17.01 3.07
N GLU A 227 37.72 -17.82 2.79
CA GLU A 227 38.61 -18.31 3.85
C GLU A 227 40.05 -18.49 3.36
N ASN A 228 40.83 -17.41 3.39
CA ASN A 228 42.25 -17.43 3.75
C ASN A 228 42.84 -16.01 3.70
N ASP A 229 42.75 -15.29 4.82
CA ASP A 229 43.74 -14.27 5.17
C ASP A 229 44.18 -14.55 6.62
N VAL A 230 45.14 -15.45 6.76
CA VAL A 230 45.94 -15.61 7.99
C VAL A 230 47.25 -14.87 7.75
N ASP A 231 47.39 -13.69 8.36
CA ASP A 231 48.65 -12.96 8.42
C ASP A 231 49.72 -13.75 9.21
N PRO A 232 50.98 -13.81 8.74
CA PRO A 232 52.07 -14.43 9.48
C PRO A 232 52.61 -13.51 10.59
N VAL A 233 52.95 -14.11 11.74
CA VAL A 233 53.70 -13.49 12.85
C VAL A 233 55.18 -13.32 12.48
#